data_AF-A0A267EV92-F1
#
_entry.id   AF-A0A267EV92-F1
#
_cell.length_a   1.000
_cell.length_b   1.000
_cell.length_c   1.000
_cell.angle_alpha   90.00
_cell.angle_beta   90.00
_cell.angle_gamma   90.00
#
_symmetry.space_group_name_H-M   'P 1'
#
loop_
_entity.id
_entity.type
_entity.pdbx_description
1 polymer ?
#
loop_
_entity_poly.entity_id
_entity_poly.type
_entity_poly.pdbx_seq_one_letter_code
_entity_poly.pdbx_strand_id
1 'polypeptide(L)'
;MSALNFAFHLCSLWTMYCEVGIDDASQTNDARQRIMDFWGRVTPGILQLLSHAKGPKSRSLKELADIVNGHLLHMMESLKACNSTILTKLIALWIPVFYAHTGHLNNSTQIRLQQTVNWEPPAPPTQDRSLTDGMLLKWLKGYVLKLGLIESQSSQATQIYIT
;
A
#
# COMPACT_ATOMS: atom_id res chain seq x y z
N MET A 1 10.72 13.31 -4.05
CA MET A 1 10.50 12.00 -3.40
C MET A 1 10.14 12.27 -1.95
N SER A 2 8.95 11.86 -1.47
CA SER A 2 8.48 12.18 -0.11
C SER A 2 8.78 11.04 0.87
N ALA A 3 9.05 11.36 2.14
CA ALA A 3 9.20 10.36 3.21
C ALA A 3 7.96 9.46 3.37
N LEU A 4 6.79 10.01 3.04
CA LEU A 4 5.51 9.30 3.03
C LEU A 4 5.53 8.09 2.08
N ASN A 5 6.16 8.23 0.90
CA ASN A 5 6.33 7.14 -0.03
C ASN A 5 7.10 5.97 0.61
N PHE A 6 8.23 6.23 1.25
CA PHE A 6 9.01 5.19 1.94
C PHE A 6 8.25 4.54 3.09
N ALA A 7 7.46 5.31 3.84
CA ALA A 7 6.64 4.78 4.93
C ALA A 7 5.61 3.75 4.43
N PHE A 8 4.86 4.07 3.36
CA PHE A 8 3.90 3.12 2.78
C PHE A 8 4.59 1.87 2.21
N HIS A 9 5.76 2.03 1.60
CA HIS A 9 6.54 0.89 1.11
C HIS A 9 6.99 -0.04 2.25
N LEU A 10 7.48 0.53 3.36
CA LEU A 10 7.87 -0.26 4.53
C LEU A 10 6.66 -0.98 5.14
N CYS A 11 5.50 -0.32 5.22
CA CYS A 11 4.26 -0.94 5.69
C CYS A 11 3.81 -2.10 4.79
N SER A 12 3.99 -1.96 3.47
CA SER A 12 3.68 -3.01 2.49
C SER A 12 4.59 -4.22 2.68
N LEU A 13 5.90 -4.00 2.80
CA LEU A 13 6.91 -5.04 3.06
C LEU A 13 6.64 -5.77 4.36
N TRP A 14 6.37 -5.03 5.44
CA TRP A 14 6.06 -5.61 6.73
C TRP A 14 4.79 -6.48 6.68
N THR A 15 3.75 -6.01 6.00
CA THR A 15 2.49 -6.76 5.81
C THR A 15 2.75 -8.09 5.10
N MET A 16 3.52 -8.07 4.00
CA MET A 16 3.86 -9.26 3.22
C MET A 16 4.78 -10.22 3.99
N TYR A 17 5.74 -9.68 4.73
CA TYR A 17 6.63 -10.48 5.58
C TYR A 17 5.85 -11.25 6.65
N CYS A 18 4.91 -10.59 7.33
CA CYS A 18 4.05 -11.24 8.31
C CYS A 18 3.13 -12.29 7.69
N GLU A 19 2.67 -12.08 6.45
CA GLU A 19 1.77 -13.01 5.77
C GLU A 19 2.50 -14.26 5.24
N VAL A 20 3.72 -14.13 4.72
CA VAL A 20 4.48 -15.23 4.08
C VAL A 20 5.45 -15.91 5.05
N GLY A 21 5.91 -15.21 6.08
CA GLY A 21 6.96 -15.67 6.99
C GLY A 21 6.55 -16.75 7.99
N ILE A 22 5.32 -17.29 7.89
CA ILE A 22 4.77 -18.23 8.88
C ILE A 22 4.26 -19.51 8.21
N ASP A 23 4.94 -20.63 8.53
CA ASP A 23 4.67 -21.98 8.00
C ASP A 23 3.50 -22.69 8.67
N ASP A 24 3.22 -22.33 9.92
CA ASP A 24 2.25 -23.00 10.76
C ASP A 24 0.88 -22.31 10.66
N ALA A 25 -0.15 -23.09 10.34
CA ALA A 25 -1.53 -22.61 10.22
C ALA A 25 -2.05 -21.93 11.51
N SER A 26 -1.59 -22.36 12.68
CA SER A 26 -1.95 -21.73 13.96
C SER A 26 -1.39 -20.31 14.05
N GLN A 27 -0.12 -20.16 13.68
CA GLN A 27 0.60 -18.89 13.66
C GLN A 27 0.17 -18.00 12.49
N THR A 28 -0.35 -18.54 11.38
CA THR A 28 -0.88 -17.76 10.26
C THR A 28 -2.07 -16.89 10.72
N ASN A 29 -2.93 -17.42 11.58
CA ASN A 29 -4.04 -16.64 12.13
C ASN A 29 -3.53 -15.53 13.07
N ASP A 30 -2.53 -15.83 13.89
CA ASP A 30 -1.87 -14.83 14.74
C ASP A 30 -1.20 -13.73 13.92
N ALA A 31 -0.51 -14.06 12.82
CA ALA A 31 0.06 -13.08 11.90
C ALA A 31 -1.01 -12.19 11.29
N ARG A 32 -2.10 -12.77 10.78
CA ARG A 32 -3.23 -12.01 10.22
C ARG A 32 -3.83 -11.06 11.25
N GLN A 33 -3.97 -11.50 12.50
CA GLN A 33 -4.44 -10.64 13.57
C GLN A 33 -3.47 -9.49 13.86
N ARG A 34 -2.16 -9.77 13.95
CA ARG A 34 -1.13 -8.73 14.13
C ARG A 34 -1.13 -7.70 13.00
N ILE A 35 -1.33 -8.13 11.75
CA ILE A 35 -1.47 -7.25 10.60
C ILE A 35 -2.70 -6.34 10.78
N MET A 36 -3.85 -6.90 11.17
CA MET A 36 -5.06 -6.12 11.41
C MET A 36 -4.91 -5.15 12.58
N ASP A 37 -4.27 -5.56 13.67
CA ASP A 37 -4.01 -4.69 14.83
C ASP A 37 -3.07 -3.53 14.47
N PHE A 38 -2.04 -3.80 13.66
CA PHE A 38 -1.17 -2.77 13.13
C PHE A 38 -1.95 -1.76 12.29
N TRP A 39 -2.73 -2.23 11.32
CA TRP A 39 -3.50 -1.34 10.46
C TRP A 39 -4.65 -0.64 11.19
N GLY A 40 -5.22 -1.24 12.24
CA GLY A 40 -6.16 -0.58 13.14
C GLY A 40 -5.57 0.61 13.88
N ARG A 41 -4.25 0.63 14.11
CA ARG A 41 -3.53 1.76 14.74
C ARG A 41 -3.02 2.79 13.72
N VAL A 42 -2.57 2.33 12.56
CA VAL A 42 -2.04 3.21 11.50
C VAL A 42 -3.17 3.96 10.78
N THR A 43 -4.31 3.31 10.52
CA THR A 43 -5.42 3.90 9.77
C THR A 43 -5.97 5.19 10.40
N PRO A 44 -6.18 5.29 11.74
CA PRO A 44 -6.52 6.56 12.39
C PRO A 44 -5.51 7.69 12.12
N GLY A 45 -4.20 7.38 12.11
CA GLY A 45 -3.15 8.35 11.78
C GLY A 45 -3.25 8.85 10.33
N ILE A 46 -3.56 7.95 9.38
CA ILE A 46 -3.82 8.33 7.98
C ILE A 46 -5.06 9.24 7.89
N LEU A 47 -6.16 8.86 8.55
CA LEU A 47 -7.37 9.67 8.60
C LEU A 47 -7.13 11.05 9.22
N GLN A 48 -6.30 11.12 10.26
CA GLN A 48 -5.91 12.38 10.89
C GLN A 48 -5.11 13.26 9.93
N LEU A 49 -4.13 12.69 9.21
CA LEU A 49 -3.37 13.40 8.17
C LEU A 49 -4.30 13.97 7.09
N LEU A 50 -5.30 13.19 6.67
CA LEU A 50 -6.32 13.63 5.72
C LEU A 50 -7.27 14.69 6.29
N SER A 51 -7.54 14.68 7.61
CA SER A 51 -8.45 15.65 8.25
C SER A 51 -7.87 17.07 8.28
N HIS A 52 -6.55 17.19 8.40
CA HIS A 52 -5.86 18.49 8.34
C HIS A 52 -5.93 19.12 6.93
N ALA A 53 -6.35 18.37 5.91
CA ALA A 53 -6.46 18.87 4.54
C ALA A 53 -7.68 19.78 4.28
N LYS A 54 -8.60 19.94 5.25
CA LYS A 54 -9.94 20.52 5.06
C LYS A 54 -10.02 22.06 5.12
N GLY A 55 -8.91 22.79 5.05
CA GLY A 55 -8.89 24.26 5.20
C GLY A 55 -9.20 25.04 3.90
N PRO A 56 -10.01 26.13 3.95
CA PRO A 56 -10.48 26.89 2.77
C PRO A 56 -9.40 27.65 1.96
N LYS A 57 -8.13 27.59 2.35
CA LYS A 57 -7.00 28.24 1.66
C LYS A 57 -6.04 27.29 0.95
N SER A 58 -6.30 25.99 0.92
CA SER A 58 -5.24 25.02 0.63
C SER A 58 -5.45 24.19 -0.64
N ARG A 59 -5.05 24.76 -1.78
CA ARG A 59 -4.88 24.01 -3.03
C ARG A 59 -3.81 22.91 -2.88
N SER A 60 -2.82 23.09 -1.98
CA SER A 60 -1.76 22.11 -1.71
C SER A 60 -2.17 20.94 -0.79
N LEU A 61 -3.27 21.06 -0.04
CA LEU A 61 -3.73 19.97 0.84
C LEU A 61 -4.66 18.98 0.12
N LYS A 62 -5.34 19.41 -0.95
CA LYS A 62 -5.99 18.47 -1.88
C LYS A 62 -4.95 17.55 -2.54
N GLU A 63 -3.81 18.12 -2.92
CA GLU A 63 -2.67 17.35 -3.45
C GLU A 63 -2.16 16.33 -2.42
N LEU A 64 -2.13 16.68 -1.13
CA LEU A 64 -1.76 15.73 -0.07
C LEU A 64 -2.74 14.55 0.02
N ALA A 65 -4.05 14.81 -0.06
CA ALA A 65 -5.05 13.74 -0.06
C ALA A 65 -4.92 12.83 -1.29
N ASP A 66 -4.69 13.41 -2.48
CA ASP A 66 -4.45 12.65 -3.71
C ASP A 66 -3.15 11.83 -3.63
N ILE A 67 -2.10 12.37 -3.02
CA ILE A 67 -0.82 11.67 -2.77
C ILE A 67 -1.03 10.50 -1.81
N VAL A 68 -1.67 10.71 -0.65
CA VAL A 68 -1.94 9.68 0.35
C VAL A 68 -2.81 8.57 -0.24
N ASN A 69 -3.91 8.92 -0.91
CA ASN A 69 -4.79 7.96 -1.58
C ASN A 69 -4.05 7.19 -2.68
N GLY A 70 -3.19 7.87 -3.45
CA GLY A 70 -2.35 7.23 -4.45
C GLY A 70 -1.40 6.18 -3.86
N HIS A 71 -0.74 6.50 -2.75
CA HIS A 71 0.15 5.56 -2.05
C HIS A 71 -0.61 4.40 -1.41
N LEU A 72 -1.76 4.66 -0.78
CA LEU A 72 -2.62 3.64 -0.20
C LEU A 72 -3.12 2.66 -1.27
N LEU A 73 -3.58 3.17 -2.41
CA LEU A 73 -4.00 2.36 -3.54
C LEU A 73 -2.84 1.55 -4.14
N HIS A 74 -1.67 2.16 -4.30
CA HIS A 74 -0.50 1.45 -4.82
C HIS A 74 -0.06 0.28 -3.92
N MET A 75 -0.18 0.46 -2.60
CA MET A 75 0.04 -0.64 -1.66
C MET A 75 -1.00 -1.75 -1.85
N MET A 76 -2.29 -1.43 -1.96
CA MET A 76 -3.33 -2.44 -2.21
C MET A 76 -3.09 -3.21 -3.50
N GLU A 77 -2.69 -2.53 -4.58
CA GLU A 77 -2.30 -3.17 -5.85
C GLU A 77 -1.07 -4.07 -5.70
N SER A 78 -0.11 -3.69 -4.85
CA SER A 78 1.07 -4.51 -4.56
C SER A 78 0.73 -5.79 -3.80
N LEU A 79 -0.15 -5.69 -2.80
CA LEU A 79 -0.68 -6.84 -2.07
C LEU A 79 -1.45 -7.78 -3.02
N LYS A 80 -2.27 -7.20 -3.92
CA LYS A 80 -2.99 -7.94 -4.96
C LYS A 80 -2.03 -8.66 -5.91
N ALA A 81 -0.97 -7.98 -6.36
CA ALA A 81 0.04 -8.57 -7.25
C ALA A 81 0.78 -9.76 -6.63
N CYS A 82 0.72 -9.90 -5.30
CA CYS A 82 1.31 -11.01 -4.57
C CYS A 82 0.28 -12.03 -4.06
N ASN A 83 -0.98 -11.96 -4.53
CA ASN A 83 -2.09 -12.81 -4.07
C ASN A 83 -2.28 -12.81 -2.54
N SER A 84 -2.09 -11.65 -1.91
CA SER A 84 -2.29 -11.48 -0.48
C SER A 84 -3.73 -11.85 -0.08
N THR A 85 -3.84 -12.76 0.89
CA THR A 85 -5.13 -13.22 1.46
C THR A 85 -5.71 -12.22 2.46
N ILE A 86 -4.86 -11.38 3.06
CA ILE A 86 -5.30 -10.34 4.01
C ILE A 86 -5.89 -9.10 3.32
N LEU A 87 -5.62 -8.92 2.02
CA LEU A 87 -6.05 -7.75 1.25
C LEU A 87 -7.57 -7.53 1.31
N THR A 88 -8.40 -8.58 1.28
CA THR A 88 -9.86 -8.46 1.35
C THR A 88 -10.33 -7.80 2.64
N LYS A 89 -9.70 -8.11 3.78
CA LYS A 89 -9.98 -7.48 5.07
C LYS A 89 -9.49 -6.02 5.10
N LEU A 90 -8.33 -5.77 4.51
CA LEU A 90 -7.76 -4.42 4.42
C LEU A 90 -8.57 -3.50 3.49
N ILE A 91 -9.12 -4.02 2.40
CA ILE A 91 -10.05 -3.31 1.52
C ILE A 91 -11.24 -2.80 2.32
N ALA A 92 -11.88 -3.66 3.13
CA ALA A 92 -13.01 -3.26 3.95
C ALA A 92 -12.66 -2.14 4.95
N LEU A 93 -11.44 -2.18 5.51
CA LEU A 93 -10.94 -1.14 6.42
C LEU A 93 -10.67 0.20 5.71
N TRP A 94 -10.17 0.17 4.47
CA TRP A 94 -9.68 1.37 3.79
C TRP A 94 -10.66 2.03 2.82
N ILE A 95 -11.70 1.33 2.35
CA ILE A 95 -12.76 1.95 1.55
C ILE A 95 -13.28 3.24 2.21
N PRO A 96 -13.65 3.25 3.51
CA PRO A 96 -14.09 4.48 4.17
C PRO A 96 -13.03 5.59 4.16
N VAL A 97 -11.74 5.26 4.19
CA VAL A 97 -10.63 6.24 4.19
C VAL A 97 -10.60 7.01 2.87
N PHE A 98 -10.77 6.33 1.74
CA PHE A 98 -10.81 6.96 0.41
C PHE A 98 -11.97 7.97 0.29
N TYR A 99 -13.13 7.64 0.85
CA TYR A 99 -14.34 8.46 0.76
C TYR A 99 -14.49 9.49 1.89
N ALA A 100 -13.72 9.39 2.98
CA ALA A 100 -13.85 10.29 4.13
C ALA A 100 -13.47 11.75 3.84
N HIS A 101 -12.54 11.98 2.89
CA HIS A 101 -11.93 13.30 2.69
C HIS A 101 -11.94 13.79 1.24
N THR A 102 -12.38 13.00 0.27
CA THR A 102 -12.43 13.42 -1.13
C THR A 102 -13.86 13.67 -1.57
N GLY A 103 -14.18 14.94 -1.83
CA GLY A 103 -15.46 15.33 -2.41
C GLY A 103 -15.76 14.57 -3.70
N HIS A 104 -14.72 14.22 -4.49
CA HIS A 104 -14.67 13.15 -5.50
C HIS A 104 -13.22 12.67 -5.62
N LEU A 105 -12.99 11.36 -5.61
CA LEU A 105 -11.72 10.78 -6.06
C LEU A 105 -11.50 11.17 -7.52
N ASN A 106 -10.25 11.32 -7.95
CA ASN A 106 -9.99 11.47 -9.37
C ASN A 106 -10.47 10.18 -10.12
N ASN A 107 -10.93 10.32 -11.36
CA ASN A 107 -11.52 9.21 -12.11
C ASN A 107 -10.56 8.02 -12.27
N SER A 108 -9.25 8.26 -12.41
CA SER A 108 -8.28 7.17 -12.62
C SER A 108 -8.06 6.35 -11.35
N THR A 109 -7.98 7.00 -10.19
CA THR A 109 -7.91 6.39 -8.86
C THR A 109 -9.21 5.65 -8.55
N GLN A 110 -10.36 6.20 -8.92
CA GLN A 110 -11.65 5.52 -8.72
C GLN A 110 -11.74 4.21 -9.52
N ILE A 111 -11.35 4.22 -10.80
CA ILE A 111 -11.35 3.01 -11.65
C ILE A 111 -10.40 1.96 -11.09
N ARG A 112 -9.17 2.35 -10.74
CA ARG A 112 -8.16 1.43 -10.18
C ARG A 112 -8.58 0.87 -8.83
N LEU A 113 -9.21 1.70 -7.98
CA LEU A 113 -9.78 1.26 -6.71
C LEU A 113 -10.87 0.22 -6.96
N GLN A 114 -11.81 0.46 -7.89
CA GLN A 114 -12.84 -0.51 -8.24
C GLN A 114 -12.24 -1.82 -8.77
N GLN A 115 -11.20 -1.78 -9.61
CA GLN A 115 -10.48 -2.97 -10.07
C GLN A 115 -9.76 -3.75 -8.95
N THR A 116 -9.44 -3.07 -7.86
CA THR A 116 -8.79 -3.67 -6.69
C THR A 116 -9.84 -4.22 -5.72
N VAL A 117 -10.98 -3.55 -5.56
CA VAL A 117 -12.11 -4.00 -4.74
C VAL A 117 -12.83 -5.20 -5.37
N ASN A 118 -13.06 -5.15 -6.69
CA ASN A 118 -13.69 -6.24 -7.45
C ASN A 118 -12.72 -7.40 -7.74
N TRP A 119 -11.51 -7.36 -7.18
CA TRP A 119 -10.59 -8.47 -7.32
C TRP A 119 -11.06 -9.63 -6.44
N GLU A 120 -11.42 -10.73 -7.08
CA GLU A 120 -11.61 -11.99 -6.39
C GLU A 120 -10.24 -12.64 -6.15
N PRO A 121 -9.93 -13.03 -4.90
CA PRO A 121 -8.79 -13.87 -4.65
C PRO A 121 -8.87 -15.11 -5.55
N PRO A 122 -7.81 -15.50 -6.26
CA PRO A 122 -7.80 -16.78 -6.95
C PRO A 122 -8.18 -17.87 -5.94
N ALA A 123 -8.94 -18.88 -6.40
CA ALA A 123 -9.36 -20.03 -5.59
C ALA A 123 -8.23 -20.45 -4.65
N PRO A 124 -8.53 -20.80 -3.38
CA PRO A 124 -7.52 -21.00 -2.35
C PRO A 124 -6.39 -21.82 -2.98
N PRO A 125 -5.16 -21.28 -3.05
CA PRO A 125 -4.08 -21.99 -3.69
C PRO A 125 -4.06 -23.36 -3.02
N THR A 126 -3.92 -24.41 -3.84
CA THR A 126 -3.62 -25.76 -3.39
C THR A 126 -2.29 -25.76 -2.65
N GLN A 127 -2.21 -25.11 -1.46
CA GLN A 127 -1.03 -24.91 -0.62
C GLN A 127 0.30 -24.70 -1.39
N ASP A 128 0.26 -24.16 -2.61
CA ASP A 128 1.44 -24.22 -3.47
C ASP A 128 2.27 -22.97 -3.21
N ARG A 129 2.92 -23.01 -2.05
CA ARG A 129 3.79 -21.97 -1.51
C ARG A 129 4.84 -21.52 -2.51
N SER A 130 5.27 -22.43 -3.40
CA SER A 130 6.21 -22.16 -4.48
C SER A 130 5.74 -21.05 -5.42
N LEU A 131 4.43 -20.98 -5.70
CA LEU A 131 3.84 -19.96 -6.55
C LEU A 131 3.78 -18.60 -5.85
N THR A 132 3.39 -18.57 -4.58
CA THR A 132 3.37 -17.34 -3.76
C THR A 132 4.77 -16.77 -3.58
N ASP A 133 5.76 -17.62 -3.30
CA ASP A 133 7.17 -17.23 -3.17
C ASP A 133 7.73 -16.70 -4.51
N GLY A 134 7.35 -17.31 -5.64
CA GLY A 134 7.72 -16.83 -6.97
C GLY A 134 7.15 -15.44 -7.29
N MET A 135 5.88 -15.19 -6.94
CA MET A 135 5.23 -13.88 -7.12
C MET A 135 5.83 -12.82 -6.21
N LEU A 136 6.09 -13.16 -4.94
CA LEU A 136 6.76 -12.29 -3.98
C LEU A 136 8.17 -11.96 -4.46
N LEU A 137 8.95 -12.94 -4.91
CA LEU A 137 10.30 -12.71 -5.42
C LEU A 137 10.28 -11.80 -6.65
N LYS A 138 9.32 -11.98 -7.57
CA LYS A 138 9.13 -11.11 -8.72
C LYS A 138 8.80 -9.68 -8.29
N TRP A 139 7.90 -9.52 -7.32
CA TRP A 139 7.55 -8.22 -6.77
C TRP A 139 8.75 -7.56 -6.08
N LEU A 140 9.48 -8.29 -5.24
CA LEU A 140 10.69 -7.82 -4.56
C LEU A 140 11.78 -7.39 -5.54
N LYS A 141 12.01 -8.15 -6.62
CA LYS A 141 12.96 -7.76 -7.68
C LYS A 141 12.54 -6.47 -8.37
N GLY A 142 11.27 -6.35 -8.74
CA GLY A 142 10.73 -5.11 -9.30
C GLY A 142 10.81 -3.95 -8.31
N TYR A 143 10.61 -4.22 -7.03
CA TYR A 143 10.70 -3.26 -5.93
C TYR A 143 12.13 -2.73 -5.74
N VAL A 144 13.12 -3.62 -5.63
CA VAL A 144 14.54 -3.26 -5.52
C VAL A 144 14.99 -2.47 -6.74
N LEU A 145 14.56 -2.86 -7.94
CA LEU A 145 14.87 -2.13 -9.17
C LEU A 145 14.27 -0.72 -9.17
N LYS A 146 13.00 -0.56 -8.76
CA LYS A 146 12.37 0.75 -8.60
C LYS A 146 13.11 1.61 -7.57
N LEU A 147 13.51 1.04 -6.44
CA LEU A 147 14.31 1.76 -5.45
C LEU A 147 15.66 2.21 -6.02
N GLY A 148 16.38 1.34 -6.74
CA GLY A 148 17.64 1.71 -7.39
C GLY A 148 17.48 2.82 -8.43
N LEU A 149 16.37 2.83 -9.18
CA LEU A 149 16.05 3.93 -10.09
C LEU A 149 15.75 5.24 -9.34
N ILE A 150 15.00 5.17 -8.24
CA ILE A 150 14.70 6.33 -7.39
C ILE A 150 15.99 6.89 -6.79
N GLU A 151 16.89 6.04 -6.31
CA GLU A 151 18.18 6.42 -5.73
C GLU A 151 19.09 7.05 -6.80
N SER A 152 19.14 6.47 -8.00
CA SER A 152 19.91 7.02 -9.12
C SER A 152 19.39 8.39 -9.55
N GLN A 153 18.07 8.56 -9.67
CA GLN A 153 17.45 9.86 -9.98
C GLN A 153 17.68 10.88 -8.86
N SER A 154 17.61 10.45 -7.60
CA SER A 154 17.87 11.33 -6.45
C SER A 154 19.33 11.80 -6.43
N SER A 155 20.27 10.90 -6.73
CA SER A 155 21.70 11.22 -6.83
C SER A 155 22.00 12.21 -7.96
N GLN A 156 21.32 12.09 -9.11
CA GLN A 156 21.44 13.03 -10.22
C GLN A 156 20.84 14.40 -9.88
N ALA A 157 19.71 14.43 -9.17
CA ALA A 157 19.10 15.67 -8.71
C ALA A 157 19.98 16.41 -7.69
N THR A 158 20.72 15.70 -6.84
CA THR A 158 21.66 16.31 -5.88
C THR A 158 22.85 16.98 -6.57
N GLN A 159 23.36 16.41 -7.66
CA GLN A 159 24.50 16.98 -8.43
C GLN A 159 24.16 18.34 -9.06
N ILE A 160 22.90 18.57 -9.43
CA ILE A 160 22.43 19.83 -10.04
C ILE A 160 22.50 21.01 -9.05
N TYR A 161 22.50 20.75 -7.73
CA TYR A 161 22.61 21.82 -6.71
C TYR A 161 24.05 22.15 -6.31
N ILE A 162 25.05 21.41 -6.81
CA ILE A 162 26.47 21.59 -6.49
C ILE A 162 27.24 22.22 -7.68
N THR A 163 26.55 22.54 -8.77
CA THR A 163 27.11 23.21 -9.96
C THR A 163 26.48 24.60 -10.11
#